data_AF-A0A6A5ZQ15-F1
#
_entry.id   AF-A0A6A5ZQ15-F1
#
_cell.length_a   1.000
_cell.length_b   1.000
_cell.length_c   1.000
_cell.angle_alpha   90.00
_cell.angle_beta   90.00
_cell.angle_gamma   90.00
#
_symmetry.space_group_name_H-M   'P 1'
#
loop_
_entity.id
_entity.type
_entity.pdbx_description
1 polymer ?
#
loop_
_entity_poly.entity_id
_entity_poly.type
_entity_poly.pdbx_seq_one_letter_code
_entity_poly.pdbx_strand_id
1 'polypeptide(L)'
;MADLLEIDYNTNRDKDDLKSIHTANQEERIRKWIHRLEGKYRIKKESFNPKCAVEKKMRQFKQFTEDMLKALKERDPVAMTAVHRWDLEVIYLTLPDLRKFGDVHNLVKEAIKKHPYSRTCAQRAFLFIADADGTLQQRIAHIIAEQDRWHAEALKMPDLLFDPNHAVVLCEGLTKVRIDDPKKPGPGDVCPVCTEQFAPQAEWNGHGDNAPVLASCGHIFCRGCLRLWGESIQDAGGTFRCPLCRKCFACGEAVEDCRYHRIDIDLRMRVPLDWVLKSVRSRDLCFTKNTDFSISRRALRKLREKTREQRGRIYYLECFLETSSQNTEDAVYQYHLRESKKVWLEIRRWLRLTEKGPVVPDDSTTHMNFHDPWRSTYIEPSSRPHVGPQRSRSV
;
A
#
# COMPACT_ATOMS: atom_id res chain seq x y z
N MET A 1 -14.32 -11.96 81.51
CA MET A 1 -14.10 -10.59 81.01
C MET A 1 -13.54 -10.68 79.61
N ALA A 2 -14.41 -10.96 78.64
CA ALA A 2 -14.10 -10.99 77.22
C ALA A 2 -15.30 -10.37 76.51
N ASP A 3 -15.29 -9.04 76.38
CA ASP A 3 -16.22 -8.29 75.55
C ASP A 3 -15.71 -8.33 74.11
N LEU A 4 -16.35 -9.16 73.30
CA LEU A 4 -16.22 -9.16 71.85
C LEU A 4 -17.22 -8.16 71.29
N LEU A 5 -16.73 -6.99 70.89
CA LEU A 5 -17.47 -6.02 70.09
C LEU A 5 -17.59 -6.53 68.65
N GLU A 6 -18.77 -7.04 68.28
CA GLU A 6 -19.17 -7.20 66.89
C GLU A 6 -19.33 -5.82 66.25
N ILE A 7 -18.31 -5.39 65.50
CA ILE A 7 -18.41 -4.24 64.62
C ILE A 7 -19.07 -4.72 63.33
N ASP A 8 -20.38 -4.52 63.26
CA ASP A 8 -21.20 -4.78 62.07
C ASP A 8 -20.83 -3.75 60.98
N TYR A 9 -19.83 -4.09 60.16
CA TYR A 9 -19.40 -3.26 59.04
C TYR A 9 -20.51 -3.25 57.99
N ASN A 10 -21.18 -2.11 57.86
CA ASN A 10 -22.29 -1.85 56.94
C ASN A 10 -21.80 -1.81 55.47
N THR A 11 -21.44 -2.98 54.92
CA THR A 11 -20.86 -3.20 53.59
C THR A 11 -21.84 -3.02 52.42
N ASN A 12 -23.11 -2.71 52.69
CA ASN A 12 -24.12 -2.50 51.65
C ASN A 12 -24.17 -1.05 51.15
N ARG A 13 -23.86 -0.06 52.01
CA ARG A 13 -23.94 1.36 51.63
C ARG A 13 -22.86 1.76 50.60
N ASP A 14 -21.65 1.22 50.76
CA ASP A 14 -20.53 1.48 49.83
C ASP A 14 -20.74 0.85 48.44
N LYS A 15 -21.53 -0.24 48.35
CA LYS A 15 -21.82 -0.90 47.06
C LYS A 15 -22.78 -0.11 46.19
N ASP A 16 -23.73 0.60 46.79
CA ASP A 16 -24.70 1.41 46.05
C ASP A 16 -24.07 2.70 45.54
N ASP A 17 -23.18 3.33 46.31
CA ASP A 17 -22.42 4.50 45.87
C ASP A 17 -21.45 4.17 44.72
N LEU A 18 -20.76 3.02 44.77
CA LEU A 18 -19.90 2.56 43.68
C LEU A 18 -20.69 2.23 42.39
N LYS A 19 -21.87 1.62 42.51
CA LYS A 19 -22.76 1.39 41.35
C LYS A 19 -23.25 2.70 40.75
N SER A 20 -23.59 3.68 41.58
CA SER A 20 -24.02 5.02 41.15
C SER A 20 -22.92 5.74 40.36
N ILE A 21 -21.69 5.75 40.89
CA ILE A 21 -20.52 6.35 40.23
C ILE A 21 -20.21 5.64 38.91
N HIS A 22 -20.27 4.31 38.87
CA HIS A 22 -20.04 3.55 37.65
C HIS A 22 -21.09 3.87 36.58
N THR A 23 -22.36 3.92 36.96
CA THR A 23 -23.48 4.24 36.05
C THR A 23 -23.39 5.67 35.51
N ALA A 24 -23.07 6.65 36.37
CA ALA A 24 -22.88 8.04 35.96
C ALA A 24 -21.72 8.20 34.95
N ASN A 25 -20.62 7.47 35.14
CA ASN A 25 -19.50 7.47 34.21
C ASN A 25 -19.88 6.83 32.86
N GLN A 26 -20.66 5.74 32.88
CA GLN A 26 -21.16 5.09 31.67
C GLN A 26 -22.06 6.00 30.83
N GLU A 27 -23.01 6.69 31.47
CA GLU A 27 -23.89 7.65 30.82
C GLU A 27 -23.12 8.77 30.12
N GLU A 28 -22.12 9.31 30.80
CA GLU A 28 -21.26 10.34 30.23
C GLU A 28 -20.45 9.83 29.03
N ARG A 29 -19.96 8.59 29.08
CA ARG A 29 -19.26 7.96 27.95
C ARG A 29 -20.18 7.81 26.73
N ILE A 30 -21.43 7.41 26.93
CA ILE A 30 -22.41 7.26 25.86
C ILE A 30 -22.71 8.62 25.21
N ARG A 31 -22.95 9.67 26.02
CA ARG A 31 -23.14 11.04 25.51
C ARG A 31 -21.95 11.52 24.67
N LYS A 32 -20.72 11.28 25.15
CA LYS A 32 -19.49 11.61 24.41
C LYS A 32 -19.42 10.89 23.08
N TRP A 33 -19.80 9.62 23.03
CA TRP A 33 -19.82 8.84 21.79
C TRP A 33 -20.89 9.32 20.81
N ILE A 34 -22.11 9.60 21.27
CA ILE A 34 -23.17 10.22 20.45
C ILE A 34 -22.64 11.52 19.82
N HIS A 35 -22.06 12.41 20.64
CA HIS A 35 -21.50 13.68 20.16
C HIS A 35 -20.38 13.49 19.12
N ARG A 36 -19.48 12.53 19.33
CA ARG A 36 -18.40 12.22 18.37
C ARG A 36 -18.93 11.66 17.06
N LEU A 37 -19.91 10.76 17.12
CA LEU A 37 -20.52 10.17 15.92
C LEU A 37 -21.26 11.25 15.12
N GLU A 38 -22.03 12.12 15.76
CA GLU A 38 -22.74 13.22 15.09
C GLU A 38 -21.81 14.29 14.51
N GLY A 39 -20.76 14.62 15.25
CA GLY A 39 -19.83 15.69 14.91
C GLY A 39 -18.71 15.24 13.99
N LYS A 40 -17.83 14.38 14.51
CA LYS A 40 -16.54 14.03 13.88
C LYS A 40 -16.68 12.95 12.80
N TYR A 41 -17.53 11.94 13.01
CA TYR A 41 -17.55 10.74 12.17
C TYR A 41 -18.73 10.66 11.19
N ARG A 42 -19.72 11.56 11.29
CA ARG A 42 -20.87 11.58 10.38
C ARG A 42 -20.51 12.16 9.00
N ILE A 43 -20.79 11.40 7.95
CA ILE A 43 -20.73 11.89 6.57
C ILE A 43 -22.07 12.58 6.24
N LYS A 44 -22.07 13.92 6.13
CA LYS A 44 -23.28 14.74 5.89
C LYS A 44 -23.79 14.74 4.44
N LYS A 45 -23.13 14.05 3.51
CA LYS A 45 -23.57 14.03 2.10
C LYS A 45 -24.84 13.19 1.98
N GLU A 46 -25.87 13.75 1.36
CA GLU A 46 -27.18 13.07 1.24
C GLU A 46 -27.30 12.23 -0.02
N SER A 47 -26.78 12.69 -1.15
CA SER A 47 -26.80 11.94 -2.41
C SER A 47 -25.45 11.31 -2.72
N PHE A 48 -25.45 10.04 -3.15
CA PHE A 48 -24.25 9.34 -3.60
C PHE A 48 -24.47 8.81 -5.00
N ASN A 49 -23.52 9.02 -5.90
CA ASN A 49 -23.50 8.44 -7.23
C ASN A 49 -23.38 6.90 -7.12
N PRO A 50 -24.41 6.13 -7.50
CA PRO A 50 -24.39 4.67 -7.37
C PRO A 50 -23.35 3.99 -8.28
N LYS A 51 -22.89 4.66 -9.34
CA LYS A 51 -21.87 4.13 -10.27
C LYS A 51 -20.44 4.32 -9.74
N CYS A 52 -20.22 5.17 -8.74
CA CYS A 52 -18.90 5.41 -8.18
C CYS A 52 -18.61 4.42 -7.04
N ALA A 53 -17.64 3.53 -7.22
CA ALA A 53 -17.25 2.55 -6.20
C ALA A 53 -16.83 3.18 -4.86
N VAL A 54 -16.19 4.35 -4.90
CA VAL A 54 -15.80 5.12 -3.69
C VAL A 54 -17.05 5.57 -2.93
N GLU A 55 -18.00 6.17 -3.63
CA GLU A 55 -19.23 6.67 -3.03
C GLU A 55 -20.16 5.54 -2.54
N LYS A 56 -20.09 4.36 -3.15
CA LYS A 56 -20.75 3.15 -2.63
C LYS A 56 -20.22 2.78 -1.25
N LYS A 57 -18.89 2.68 -1.08
CA LYS A 57 -18.26 2.37 0.23
C LYS A 57 -18.57 3.46 1.27
N MET A 58 -18.55 4.73 0.87
CA MET A 58 -18.92 5.84 1.78
C MET A 58 -20.37 5.76 2.24
N ARG A 59 -21.30 5.33 1.37
CA ARG A 59 -22.71 5.12 1.74
C ARG A 59 -22.87 4.01 2.77
N GLN A 60 -22.17 2.89 2.59
CA GLN A 60 -22.22 1.77 3.53
C GLN A 60 -21.65 2.16 4.90
N PHE A 61 -20.54 2.90 4.90
CA PHE A 61 -20.00 3.49 6.13
C PHE A 61 -21.00 4.43 6.80
N LYS A 62 -21.60 5.37 6.03
CA LYS A 62 -22.62 6.30 6.55
C LYS A 62 -23.76 5.54 7.22
N GLN A 63 -24.27 4.49 6.57
CA GLN A 63 -25.35 3.66 7.11
C GLN A 63 -24.94 3.03 8.44
N PHE A 64 -23.75 2.40 8.55
CA PHE A 64 -23.26 1.86 9.83
C PHE A 64 -23.25 2.91 10.94
N THR A 65 -22.69 4.10 10.65
CA THR A 65 -22.58 5.17 11.64
C THR A 65 -23.96 5.69 12.06
N GLU A 66 -24.92 5.77 11.14
CA GLU A 66 -26.29 6.19 11.45
C GLU A 66 -27.06 5.12 12.24
N ASP A 67 -26.88 3.84 11.92
CA ASP A 67 -27.44 2.71 12.68
C ASP A 67 -26.90 2.70 14.12
N MET A 68 -25.58 2.84 14.28
CA MET A 68 -24.93 2.92 15.58
C MET A 68 -25.40 4.14 16.39
N LEU A 69 -25.50 5.30 15.74
CA LEU A 69 -25.98 6.53 16.40
C LEU A 69 -27.42 6.38 16.88
N LYS A 70 -28.29 5.80 16.04
CA LYS A 70 -29.69 5.51 16.41
C LYS A 70 -29.74 4.55 17.60
N ALA A 71 -29.01 3.44 17.53
CA ALA A 71 -28.95 2.43 18.58
C ALA A 71 -28.46 3.01 19.93
N LEU A 72 -27.43 3.87 19.92
CA LEU A 72 -26.96 4.54 21.15
C LEU A 72 -28.01 5.49 21.74
N LYS A 73 -28.75 6.24 20.90
CA LYS A 73 -29.83 7.12 21.36
C LYS A 73 -31.00 6.35 21.95
N GLU A 74 -31.32 5.21 21.37
CA GLU A 74 -32.40 4.30 21.80
C GLU A 74 -31.98 3.39 22.96
N ARG A 75 -30.73 3.49 23.43
CA ARG A 75 -30.16 2.64 24.50
C ARG A 75 -30.22 1.15 24.16
N ASP A 76 -30.04 0.82 22.89
CA ASP A 76 -30.00 -0.55 22.42
C ASP A 76 -28.91 -1.34 23.16
N PRO A 77 -29.23 -2.53 23.73
CA PRO A 77 -28.29 -3.30 24.54
C PRO A 77 -26.97 -3.64 23.82
N VAL A 78 -26.99 -3.83 22.49
CA VAL A 78 -25.80 -4.16 21.71
C VAL A 78 -24.86 -2.94 21.64
N ALA A 79 -25.41 -1.77 21.30
CA ALA A 79 -24.62 -0.54 21.22
C ALA A 79 -24.06 -0.12 22.60
N MET A 80 -24.86 -0.29 23.66
CA MET A 80 -24.42 -0.05 25.03
C MET A 80 -23.25 -0.98 25.41
N THR A 81 -23.38 -2.27 25.11
CA THR A 81 -22.31 -3.26 25.33
C THR A 81 -21.03 -2.88 24.59
N ALA A 82 -21.13 -2.41 23.34
CA ALA A 82 -19.97 -1.97 22.56
C ALA A 82 -19.25 -0.77 23.21
N VAL A 83 -19.97 0.19 23.79
CA VAL A 83 -19.37 1.29 24.56
C VAL A 83 -18.68 0.76 25.82
N HIS A 84 -19.31 -0.14 26.57
CA HIS A 84 -18.74 -0.69 27.80
C HIS A 84 -17.45 -1.48 27.53
N ARG A 85 -17.41 -2.23 26.42
CA ARG A 85 -16.26 -3.03 26.00
C ARG A 85 -15.16 -2.25 25.28
N TRP A 86 -15.34 -0.94 25.09
CA TRP A 86 -14.41 -0.07 24.36
C TRP A 86 -14.30 -0.41 22.87
N ASP A 87 -15.29 -1.09 22.31
CA ASP A 87 -15.31 -1.53 20.92
C ASP A 87 -15.39 -0.30 19.99
N LEU A 88 -16.11 0.75 20.38
CA LEU A 88 -16.19 1.98 19.57
C LEU A 88 -14.84 2.70 19.46
N GLU A 89 -14.03 2.66 20.51
CA GLU A 89 -12.67 3.19 20.50
C GLU A 89 -11.82 2.44 19.47
N VAL A 90 -11.90 1.11 19.47
CA VAL A 90 -11.23 0.26 18.46
C VAL A 90 -11.72 0.59 17.04
N ILE A 91 -13.03 0.72 16.86
CA ILE A 91 -13.66 0.95 15.55
C ILE A 91 -13.35 2.35 14.99
N TYR A 92 -13.47 3.41 15.79
CA TYR A 92 -13.49 4.80 15.29
C TYR A 92 -12.25 5.64 15.63
N LEU A 93 -11.45 5.30 16.66
CA LEU A 93 -10.43 6.23 17.16
C LEU A 93 -9.33 6.50 16.15
N THR A 94 -9.01 5.52 15.28
CA THR A 94 -8.01 5.65 14.21
C THR A 94 -8.50 6.50 13.04
N LEU A 95 -9.79 6.77 12.92
CA LEU A 95 -10.36 7.53 11.81
C LEU A 95 -10.11 9.04 11.95
N PRO A 96 -9.81 9.73 10.84
CA PRO A 96 -9.71 11.18 10.82
C PRO A 96 -11.08 11.83 11.03
N ASP A 97 -11.10 13.15 11.07
CA ASP A 97 -12.34 13.92 10.99
C ASP A 97 -12.98 13.76 9.61
N LEU A 98 -14.23 13.28 9.58
CA LEU A 98 -14.96 12.95 8.36
C LEU A 98 -15.90 14.08 7.89
N ARG A 99 -15.86 15.26 8.54
CA ARG A 99 -16.69 16.42 8.14
C ARG A 99 -16.33 16.97 6.77
N LYS A 100 -15.08 16.83 6.35
CA LYS A 100 -14.58 17.33 5.05
C LYS A 100 -14.73 16.26 3.98
N PHE A 101 -15.81 16.34 3.20
CA PHE A 101 -16.12 15.32 2.18
C PHE A 101 -14.95 15.01 1.22
N GLY A 102 -14.21 16.02 0.76
CA GLY A 102 -13.07 15.82 -0.14
C GLY A 102 -11.96 14.94 0.48
N ASP A 103 -11.70 15.12 1.77
CA ASP A 103 -10.69 14.35 2.50
C ASP A 103 -11.15 12.90 2.67
N VAL A 104 -12.43 12.68 3.00
CA VAL A 104 -13.00 11.33 3.11
C VAL A 104 -13.00 10.62 1.76
N HIS A 105 -13.42 11.29 0.69
CA HIS A 105 -13.42 10.71 -0.64
C HIS A 105 -12.00 10.30 -1.06
N ASN A 106 -11.00 11.14 -0.81
CA ASN A 106 -9.60 10.80 -1.05
C ASN A 106 -9.11 9.64 -0.19
N LEU A 107 -9.44 9.62 1.11
CA LEU A 107 -9.11 8.52 2.02
C LEU A 107 -9.62 7.17 1.48
N VAL A 108 -10.89 7.12 1.08
CA VAL A 108 -11.55 5.90 0.59
C VAL A 108 -11.05 5.51 -0.79
N LYS A 109 -10.88 6.47 -1.70
CA LYS A 109 -10.28 6.25 -3.02
C LYS A 109 -8.90 5.62 -2.90
N GLU A 110 -8.07 6.15 -2.01
CA GLU A 110 -6.74 5.58 -1.73
C GLU A 110 -6.84 4.22 -1.04
N ALA A 111 -7.78 4.03 -0.11
CA ALA A 111 -7.96 2.76 0.59
C ALA A 111 -8.33 1.61 -0.37
N ILE A 112 -9.28 1.86 -1.28
CA ILE A 112 -9.75 0.87 -2.27
C ILE A 112 -8.62 0.49 -3.23
N LYS A 113 -7.82 1.47 -3.67
CA LYS A 113 -6.73 1.24 -4.63
C LYS A 113 -5.49 0.60 -4.00
N LYS A 114 -5.34 0.70 -2.68
CA LYS A 114 -4.21 0.12 -1.97
C LYS A 114 -4.45 -1.35 -1.68
N HIS A 115 -3.38 -2.14 -1.82
CA HIS A 115 -3.30 -3.49 -1.29
C HIS A 115 -3.70 -3.50 0.20
N PRO A 116 -4.44 -4.51 0.70
CA PRO A 116 -4.87 -4.55 2.10
C PRO A 116 -3.75 -4.21 3.09
N TYR A 117 -2.58 -4.84 2.97
CA TYR A 117 -1.41 -4.59 3.85
C TYR A 117 -0.73 -3.22 3.68
N SER A 118 -1.21 -2.35 2.80
CA SER A 118 -0.67 -0.99 2.56
C SER A 118 -1.59 0.13 3.03
N ARG A 119 -2.78 -0.25 3.50
CA ARG A 119 -3.75 0.68 4.06
C ARG A 119 -3.27 1.11 5.45
N THR A 120 -3.43 2.39 5.76
CA THR A 120 -3.28 2.89 7.13
C THR A 120 -4.36 2.28 8.04
N CYS A 121 -4.18 2.33 9.37
CA CYS A 121 -5.21 1.89 10.31
C CYS A 121 -6.57 2.54 9.99
N ALA A 122 -6.55 3.85 9.72
CA ALA A 122 -7.75 4.61 9.32
C ALA A 122 -8.40 4.06 8.03
N GLN A 123 -7.60 3.78 7.01
CA GLN A 123 -8.10 3.26 5.74
C GLN A 123 -8.72 1.87 5.89
N ARG A 124 -8.13 0.99 6.71
CA ARG A 124 -8.72 -0.33 6.99
C ARG A 124 -9.96 -0.24 7.85
N ALA A 125 -9.89 0.50 8.96
CA ALA A 125 -11.04 0.69 9.84
C ALA A 125 -12.26 1.17 9.04
N PHE A 126 -12.06 2.14 8.14
CA PHE A 126 -13.12 2.62 7.25
C PHE A 126 -13.69 1.49 6.38
N LEU A 127 -12.83 0.71 5.73
CA LEU A 127 -13.29 -0.36 4.84
C LEU A 127 -13.95 -1.52 5.60
N PHE A 128 -13.44 -1.91 6.76
CA PHE A 128 -14.09 -2.93 7.59
C PHE A 128 -15.50 -2.50 8.02
N ILE A 129 -15.67 -1.22 8.39
CA ILE A 129 -16.99 -0.66 8.69
C ILE A 129 -17.90 -0.67 7.45
N ALA A 130 -17.37 -0.28 6.29
CA ALA A 130 -18.13 -0.21 5.05
C ALA A 130 -18.50 -1.60 4.49
N ASP A 131 -17.71 -2.63 4.79
CA ASP A 131 -17.84 -3.97 4.23
C ASP A 131 -18.56 -4.93 5.18
N ALA A 132 -18.81 -4.51 6.42
CA ALA A 132 -19.56 -5.26 7.39
C ALA A 132 -21.06 -5.30 7.02
N ASP A 133 -21.57 -6.51 6.82
CA ASP A 133 -22.98 -6.80 6.53
C ASP A 133 -23.66 -7.51 7.72
N GLY A 134 -25.00 -7.52 7.72
CA GLY A 134 -25.82 -8.20 8.75
C GLY A 134 -26.39 -7.26 9.81
N THR A 135 -26.74 -7.82 10.98
CA THR A 135 -27.25 -7.04 12.12
C THR A 135 -26.16 -6.17 12.73
N LEU A 136 -26.52 -5.14 13.50
CA LEU A 136 -25.54 -4.27 14.16
C LEU A 136 -24.53 -5.06 15.01
N GLN A 137 -25.00 -6.07 15.76
CA GLN A 137 -24.16 -6.96 16.56
C GLN A 137 -23.16 -7.75 15.70
N GLN A 138 -23.63 -8.35 14.60
CA GLN A 138 -22.79 -9.11 13.67
C GLN A 138 -21.72 -8.21 13.03
N ARG A 139 -22.11 -7.00 12.63
CA ARG A 139 -21.20 -6.01 12.02
C ARG A 139 -20.12 -5.58 13.00
N ILE A 140 -20.47 -5.25 14.24
CA ILE A 140 -19.50 -4.90 15.30
C ILE A 140 -18.51 -6.05 15.53
N ALA A 141 -19.04 -7.26 15.74
CA ALA A 141 -18.20 -8.44 15.98
C ALA A 141 -17.25 -8.73 14.81
N HIS A 142 -17.74 -8.60 13.57
CA HIS A 142 -16.93 -8.75 12.37
C HIS A 142 -15.81 -7.69 12.30
N ILE A 143 -16.14 -6.42 12.51
CA ILE A 143 -15.15 -5.32 12.45
C ILE A 143 -14.04 -5.54 13.48
N ILE A 144 -14.39 -5.89 14.72
CA ILE A 144 -13.40 -6.16 15.79
C ILE A 144 -12.52 -7.36 15.39
N ALA A 145 -13.12 -8.46 14.96
CA ALA A 145 -12.38 -9.65 14.58
C ALA A 145 -11.43 -9.40 13.39
N GLU A 146 -11.85 -8.61 12.39
CA GLU A 146 -10.99 -8.21 11.27
C GLU A 146 -9.91 -7.21 11.70
N GLN A 147 -10.19 -6.30 12.64
CA GLN A 147 -9.17 -5.43 13.20
C GLN A 147 -8.13 -6.21 14.00
N ASP A 148 -8.54 -7.15 14.86
CA ASP A 148 -7.64 -7.96 15.66
C ASP A 148 -6.81 -8.89 14.77
N ARG A 149 -7.45 -9.56 13.81
CA ARG A 149 -6.75 -10.36 12.80
C ARG A 149 -5.78 -9.49 12.03
N TRP A 150 -6.21 -8.29 11.61
CA TRP A 150 -5.34 -7.38 10.93
C TRP A 150 -4.18 -6.93 11.80
N HIS A 151 -4.37 -6.53 13.05
CA HIS A 151 -3.27 -6.16 13.94
C HIS A 151 -2.32 -7.33 14.13
N ALA A 152 -2.84 -8.54 14.34
CA ALA A 152 -2.03 -9.74 14.45
C ALA A 152 -1.21 -10.01 13.17
N GLU A 153 -1.80 -9.87 11.98
CA GLU A 153 -1.11 -10.05 10.69
C GLU A 153 -0.20 -8.88 10.33
N ALA A 154 -0.61 -7.65 10.57
CA ALA A 154 0.18 -6.45 10.32
C ALA A 154 1.43 -6.40 11.20
N LEU A 155 1.43 -7.11 12.33
CA LEU A 155 2.60 -7.26 13.18
C LEU A 155 3.38 -8.54 12.87
N LYS A 156 2.84 -9.47 12.06
CA LYS A 156 3.59 -10.63 11.59
C LYS A 156 4.69 -10.17 10.64
N MET A 157 5.90 -10.56 11.00
CA MET A 157 7.10 -10.23 10.24
C MET A 157 6.96 -10.54 8.75
N PRO A 158 6.41 -11.69 8.28
CA PRO A 158 6.21 -11.97 6.85
C PRO A 158 5.32 -11.00 6.05
N ASP A 159 4.30 -10.39 6.67
CA ASP A 159 3.30 -9.54 5.98
C ASP A 159 3.69 -8.05 5.98
N LEU A 160 4.60 -7.68 6.88
CA LEU A 160 5.25 -6.38 6.96
C LEU A 160 6.20 -6.08 5.77
N LEU A 161 6.34 -7.04 4.85
CA LEU A 161 7.44 -7.16 3.87
C LEU A 161 6.97 -7.06 2.42
N PHE A 162 5.67 -6.86 2.20
CA PHE A 162 5.06 -6.88 0.87
C PHE A 162 5.16 -5.52 0.18
N ASP A 163 6.03 -5.34 -0.83
CA ASP A 163 6.33 -4.04 -1.47
C ASP A 163 5.15 -3.51 -2.28
N PRO A 164 4.40 -2.48 -1.83
CA PRO A 164 3.21 -2.07 -2.54
C PRO A 164 3.46 -1.00 -3.58
N ASN A 165 4.70 -0.53 -3.74
CA ASN A 165 5.01 0.42 -4.78
C ASN A 165 5.09 -0.23 -6.15
N HIS A 166 4.73 -1.52 -6.27
CA HIS A 166 4.18 -1.98 -7.52
C HIS A 166 3.05 -1.05 -7.94
N ALA A 167 2.02 -0.71 -7.15
CA ALA A 167 0.89 0.11 -7.64
C ALA A 167 1.27 1.50 -8.20
N VAL A 168 2.20 2.23 -7.57
CA VAL A 168 2.69 3.52 -8.11
C VAL A 168 3.61 3.30 -9.32
N VAL A 169 4.45 2.27 -9.32
CA VAL A 169 5.23 1.86 -10.52
C VAL A 169 4.34 1.22 -11.60
N LEU A 170 3.14 0.74 -11.27
CA LEU A 170 2.17 0.13 -12.17
C LEU A 170 1.29 1.20 -12.81
N CYS A 171 0.98 2.27 -12.09
CA CYS A 171 0.30 3.44 -12.64
C CYS A 171 1.26 4.44 -13.32
N GLU A 172 2.53 4.52 -12.91
CA GLU A 172 3.51 5.51 -13.41
C GLU A 172 4.75 4.93 -14.12
N GLY A 173 5.03 3.63 -14.01
CA GLY A 173 6.12 2.94 -14.72
C GLY A 173 5.69 2.34 -16.07
N LEU A 174 4.39 2.33 -16.32
CA LEU A 174 3.83 2.22 -17.66
C LEU A 174 4.01 3.57 -18.35
N THR A 175 4.97 3.64 -19.25
CA THR A 175 5.25 4.88 -19.97
C THR A 175 4.21 5.00 -21.07
N LYS A 176 3.38 6.05 -21.04
CA LYS A 176 2.54 6.38 -22.18
C LYS A 176 3.45 6.52 -23.39
N VAL A 177 3.17 5.79 -24.47
CA VAL A 177 3.93 5.95 -25.70
C VAL A 177 3.70 7.38 -26.19
N ARG A 178 4.79 8.08 -26.43
CA ARG A 178 4.78 9.42 -27.01
C ARG A 178 5.04 9.34 -28.51
N ILE A 179 4.65 10.41 -29.20
CA ILE A 179 4.83 10.55 -30.64
C ILE A 179 6.31 10.47 -31.03
N ASP A 180 7.17 11.03 -30.18
CA ASP A 180 8.63 11.11 -30.32
C ASP A 180 9.37 9.89 -29.76
N ASP A 181 8.67 8.92 -29.16
CA ASP A 181 9.33 7.72 -28.66
C ASP A 181 9.94 6.92 -29.83
N PRO A 182 11.18 6.41 -29.67
CA PRO A 182 11.84 5.59 -30.70
C PRO A 182 11.11 4.26 -30.92
N LYS A 183 10.37 3.79 -29.91
CA LYS A 183 9.58 2.56 -29.96
C LYS A 183 8.10 2.90 -29.75
N LYS A 184 7.34 2.82 -30.85
CA LYS A 184 5.91 3.14 -30.89
C LYS A 184 5.21 2.22 -31.90
N PRO A 185 3.89 1.98 -31.77
CA PRO A 185 3.15 1.20 -32.75
C PRO A 185 3.03 1.99 -34.07
N GLY A 186 3.14 1.29 -35.19
CA GLY A 186 2.85 1.80 -36.52
C GLY A 186 1.35 1.80 -36.85
N PRO A 187 0.96 2.43 -37.97
CA PRO A 187 -0.43 2.37 -38.45
C PRO A 187 -0.87 0.92 -38.71
N GLY A 188 -1.97 0.50 -38.09
CA GLY A 188 -2.52 -0.86 -38.23
C GLY A 188 -1.92 -1.90 -37.28
N ASP A 189 -0.92 -1.54 -36.47
CA ASP A 189 -0.41 -2.44 -35.42
C ASP A 189 -1.52 -2.75 -34.41
N VAL A 190 -1.50 -3.99 -33.92
CA VAL A 190 -2.49 -4.52 -32.98
C VAL A 190 -1.87 -4.84 -31.63
N CYS A 191 -2.68 -4.72 -30.59
CA CYS A 191 -2.31 -5.13 -29.25
C CYS A 191 -2.18 -6.66 -29.19
N PRO A 192 -1.06 -7.20 -28.68
CA PRO A 192 -0.85 -8.65 -28.62
C PRO A 192 -1.75 -9.37 -27.59
N VAL A 193 -2.51 -8.63 -26.77
CA VAL A 193 -3.41 -9.20 -25.76
C VAL A 193 -4.85 -9.27 -26.24
N CYS A 194 -5.42 -8.15 -26.71
CA CYS A 194 -6.81 -8.13 -27.22
C CYS A 194 -6.90 -8.28 -28.74
N THR A 195 -5.79 -8.24 -29.48
CA THR A 195 -5.71 -8.25 -30.95
C THR A 195 -6.40 -7.09 -31.66
N GLU A 196 -6.90 -6.11 -30.92
CA GLU A 196 -7.47 -4.87 -31.48
C GLU A 196 -6.36 -3.90 -31.89
N GLN A 197 -6.66 -3.05 -32.88
CA GLN A 197 -5.77 -1.96 -33.28
C GLN A 197 -5.59 -0.95 -32.14
N PHE A 198 -4.37 -0.43 -32.02
CA PHE A 198 -4.13 0.67 -31.09
C PHE A 198 -4.92 1.92 -31.50
N ALA A 199 -5.29 2.73 -30.51
CA ALA A 199 -5.94 4.01 -30.76
C ALA A 199 -5.06 4.89 -31.69
N PRO A 200 -5.66 5.74 -32.54
CA PRO A 200 -4.91 6.64 -33.40
C PRO A 200 -4.05 7.59 -32.57
N GLN A 201 -2.94 8.05 -33.15
CA GLN A 201 -1.91 8.84 -32.46
C GLN A 201 -2.45 10.11 -31.77
N ALA A 202 -3.47 10.74 -32.35
CA ALA A 202 -4.13 11.91 -31.75
C ALA A 202 -4.77 11.62 -30.38
N GLU A 203 -5.07 10.36 -30.08
CA GLU A 203 -5.78 9.91 -28.88
C GLU A 203 -4.86 9.28 -27.81
N TRP A 204 -3.56 9.11 -28.07
CA TRP A 204 -2.63 8.45 -27.15
C TRP A 204 -2.51 9.17 -25.79
N ASN A 205 -2.68 10.49 -25.78
CA ASN A 205 -2.67 11.28 -24.55
C ASN A 205 -3.92 11.07 -23.70
N GLY A 206 -5.00 10.57 -24.31
CA GLY A 206 -6.28 10.33 -23.68
C GLY A 206 -6.26 9.22 -22.63
N HIS A 207 -7.45 8.93 -22.11
CA HIS A 207 -7.68 7.84 -21.17
C HIS A 207 -8.32 6.61 -21.81
N GLY A 208 -8.41 6.56 -23.14
CA GLY A 208 -9.00 5.44 -23.86
C GLY A 208 -8.29 4.12 -23.55
N ASP A 209 -9.06 3.04 -23.50
CA ASP A 209 -8.55 1.71 -23.18
C ASP A 209 -7.58 1.19 -24.25
N ASN A 210 -7.75 1.62 -25.51
CA ASN A 210 -6.87 1.23 -26.62
C ASN A 210 -5.64 2.15 -26.80
N ALA A 211 -5.44 3.13 -25.91
CA ALA A 211 -4.22 3.95 -25.91
C ALA A 211 -2.98 3.07 -25.63
N PRO A 212 -1.90 3.18 -26.42
CA PRO A 212 -0.73 2.33 -26.28
C PRO A 212 0.14 2.72 -25.09
N VAL A 213 0.73 1.70 -24.48
CA VAL A 213 1.58 1.82 -23.30
C VAL A 213 2.82 0.96 -23.49
N LEU A 214 3.99 1.55 -23.27
CA LEU A 214 5.28 0.88 -23.35
C LEU A 214 5.68 0.30 -21.98
N ALA A 215 5.90 -1.01 -21.96
CA ALA A 215 6.46 -1.72 -20.83
C ALA A 215 7.98 -1.51 -20.73
N SER A 216 8.55 -1.64 -19.52
CA SER A 216 10.01 -1.55 -19.32
C SER A 216 10.83 -2.59 -20.10
N CYS A 217 10.21 -3.71 -20.48
CA CYS A 217 10.83 -4.72 -21.34
C CYS A 217 10.77 -4.38 -22.84
N GLY A 218 10.18 -3.23 -23.19
CA GLY A 218 10.02 -2.73 -24.54
C GLY A 218 8.77 -3.21 -25.27
N HIS A 219 7.90 -4.05 -24.69
CA HIS A 219 6.65 -4.46 -25.35
C HIS A 219 5.55 -3.41 -25.20
N ILE A 220 4.67 -3.29 -26.20
CA ILE A 220 3.59 -2.30 -26.24
C ILE A 220 2.25 -3.01 -26.12
N PHE A 221 1.35 -2.44 -25.33
CA PHE A 221 0.02 -2.98 -25.05
C PHE A 221 -1.02 -1.88 -24.94
N CYS A 222 -2.29 -2.22 -25.11
CA CYS A 222 -3.40 -1.33 -24.78
C CYS A 222 -3.43 -1.10 -23.27
N ARG A 223 -3.70 0.14 -22.85
CA ARG A 223 -3.84 0.53 -21.45
C ARG A 223 -4.89 -0.32 -20.72
N GLY A 224 -6.04 -0.55 -21.35
CA GLY A 224 -7.12 -1.36 -20.81
C GLY A 224 -6.68 -2.81 -20.58
N CYS A 225 -6.00 -3.41 -21.56
CA CYS A 225 -5.48 -4.78 -21.44
C CYS A 225 -4.48 -4.93 -20.29
N LEU A 226 -3.52 -4.00 -20.14
CA LEU A 226 -2.57 -4.07 -19.03
C LEU A 226 -3.23 -3.87 -17.67
N ARG A 227 -4.26 -3.02 -17.59
CA ARG A 227 -5.04 -2.84 -16.38
C ARG A 227 -5.75 -4.14 -15.99
N LEU A 228 -6.50 -4.73 -16.93
CA LEU A 228 -7.21 -6.00 -16.71
C LEU A 228 -6.24 -7.15 -16.36
N TRP A 229 -5.10 -7.22 -17.04
CA TRP A 229 -4.04 -8.17 -16.73
C TRP A 229 -3.47 -8.00 -15.32
N GLY A 230 -3.38 -6.75 -14.84
CA GLY A 230 -2.94 -6.45 -13.48
C GLY A 230 -3.96 -6.85 -12.44
N GLU A 231 -5.23 -6.53 -12.69
CA GLU A 231 -6.36 -6.94 -11.85
C GLU A 231 -6.42 -8.48 -11.74
N SER A 232 -6.34 -9.22 -12.86
CA SER A 232 -6.40 -10.70 -12.84
C SER A 232 -5.22 -11.35 -12.11
N ILE A 233 -4.02 -10.76 -12.18
CA ILE A 233 -2.84 -11.29 -11.49
C ILE A 233 -2.89 -11.00 -9.99
N GLN A 234 -3.44 -9.85 -9.59
CA GLN A 234 -3.63 -9.52 -8.18
C GLN A 234 -4.58 -10.50 -7.50
N ASP A 235 -5.68 -10.85 -8.18
CA ASP A 235 -6.65 -11.82 -7.66
C ASP A 235 -6.07 -13.24 -7.53
N ALA A 236 -5.08 -13.59 -8.36
CA ALA A 236 -4.42 -14.89 -8.36
C ALA A 236 -3.14 -14.96 -7.48
N GLY A 237 -2.80 -13.90 -6.74
CA GLY A 237 -1.56 -13.85 -5.94
C GLY A 237 -0.28 -13.93 -6.77
N GLY A 238 -0.35 -13.61 -8.06
CA GLY A 238 0.72 -13.81 -9.03
C GLY A 238 1.72 -12.65 -9.11
N THR A 239 2.79 -12.88 -9.87
CA THR A 239 3.80 -11.85 -10.16
C THR A 239 3.43 -11.11 -11.46
N PHE A 240 3.41 -9.77 -11.42
CA PHE A 240 3.02 -8.95 -12.57
C PHE A 240 4.10 -8.94 -13.66
N ARG A 241 3.95 -9.83 -14.65
CA ARG A 241 4.90 -10.10 -15.72
C ARG A 241 4.35 -9.72 -17.09
N CYS A 242 5.24 -9.30 -17.99
CA CYS A 242 4.92 -9.09 -19.38
C CYS A 242 4.25 -10.33 -20.01
N PRO A 243 3.05 -10.24 -20.61
CA PRO A 243 2.39 -11.36 -21.26
C PRO A 243 3.25 -12.02 -22.35
N LEU A 244 4.08 -11.22 -23.04
CA LEU A 244 4.87 -11.69 -24.18
C LEU A 244 6.18 -12.35 -23.76
N CYS A 245 7.01 -11.64 -22.99
CA CYS A 245 8.38 -12.11 -22.70
C CYS A 245 8.58 -12.54 -21.24
N ARG A 246 7.51 -12.50 -20.42
CA ARG A 246 7.50 -12.84 -18.99
C ARG A 246 8.49 -12.05 -18.11
N LYS A 247 9.22 -11.09 -18.67
CA LYS A 247 10.08 -10.14 -17.94
C LYS A 247 9.25 -9.24 -17.02
N CYS A 248 9.89 -8.74 -15.98
CA CYS A 248 9.26 -7.86 -14.99
C CYS A 248 8.81 -6.53 -15.64
N PHE A 249 7.54 -6.16 -15.47
CA PHE A 249 7.05 -4.85 -15.97
C PHE A 249 7.73 -3.65 -15.30
N ALA A 250 8.18 -3.81 -14.05
CA ALA A 250 8.78 -2.74 -13.27
C ALA A 250 10.24 -2.46 -13.64
N CYS A 251 11.04 -3.46 -14.00
CA CYS A 251 12.47 -3.25 -14.31
C CYS A 251 12.90 -3.73 -15.69
N GLY A 252 12.05 -4.45 -16.43
CA GLY A 252 12.39 -4.95 -17.77
C GLY A 252 13.33 -6.15 -17.79
N GLU A 253 13.72 -6.69 -16.63
CA GLU A 253 14.67 -7.81 -16.51
C GLU A 253 13.97 -9.18 -16.40
N ALA A 254 14.73 -10.24 -16.67
CA ALA A 254 14.30 -11.62 -16.41
C ALA A 254 13.98 -11.82 -14.93
N VAL A 255 12.95 -12.61 -14.63
CA VAL A 255 12.43 -12.75 -13.26
C VAL A 255 13.43 -13.45 -12.34
N GLU A 256 14.18 -14.42 -12.87
CA GLU A 256 15.16 -15.21 -12.11
C GLU A 256 16.30 -14.33 -11.57
N ASP A 257 16.66 -13.28 -12.31
CA ASP A 257 17.70 -12.30 -11.97
C ASP A 257 17.14 -11.00 -11.37
N CYS A 258 15.81 -10.89 -11.32
CA CYS A 258 15.16 -9.69 -10.82
C CYS A 258 15.19 -9.70 -9.28
N ARG A 259 16.26 -9.14 -8.72
CA ARG A 259 16.36 -8.74 -7.29
C ARG A 259 15.20 -7.86 -6.80
N TYR A 260 14.40 -7.32 -7.71
CA TYR A 260 13.22 -6.50 -7.41
C TYR A 260 11.92 -7.32 -7.37
N HIS A 261 11.95 -8.61 -7.74
CA HIS A 261 10.81 -9.55 -7.75
C HIS A 261 11.06 -10.84 -6.95
N ARG A 262 12.31 -11.25 -6.67
CA ARG A 262 12.56 -12.16 -5.54
C ARG A 262 12.26 -11.40 -4.25
N ILE A 263 10.99 -11.36 -3.88
CA ILE A 263 10.61 -11.17 -2.49
C ILE A 263 10.79 -12.55 -1.84
N ASP A 264 12.05 -12.97 -1.67
CA ASP A 264 12.34 -13.86 -0.54
C ASP A 264 11.89 -13.04 0.68
N ILE A 265 10.95 -13.59 1.45
CA ILE A 265 10.34 -13.04 2.66
C ILE A 265 11.30 -12.04 3.33
N ASP A 266 11.16 -10.76 3.01
CA ASP A 266 12.14 -9.71 3.32
C ASP A 266 11.92 -9.19 4.74
N LEU A 267 12.36 -9.95 5.77
CA LEU A 267 11.97 -9.91 7.20
C LEU A 267 12.12 -8.57 7.97
N ARG A 268 11.83 -7.39 7.42
CA ARG A 268 12.00 -6.11 8.13
C ARG A 268 10.87 -5.11 7.90
N MET A 269 10.44 -4.48 9.00
CA MET A 269 9.46 -3.38 9.03
C MET A 269 9.81 -2.24 8.08
N ARG A 270 8.81 -1.47 7.68
CA ARG A 270 8.98 -0.44 6.66
C ARG A 270 8.72 0.92 7.20
N VAL A 271 9.80 1.67 7.28
CA VAL A 271 9.72 3.12 7.33
C VAL A 271 9.47 3.65 5.92
N PRO A 272 8.37 4.38 5.67
CA PRO A 272 8.16 5.05 4.40
C PRO A 272 9.38 5.87 3.99
N LEU A 273 9.82 5.76 2.73
CA LEU A 273 11.02 6.50 2.29
C LEU A 273 10.80 8.01 2.46
N ASP A 274 9.57 8.50 2.30
CA ASP A 274 9.24 9.90 2.54
C ASP A 274 9.43 10.29 4.02
N TRP A 275 9.05 9.43 4.98
CA TRP A 275 9.35 9.67 6.39
C TRP A 275 10.86 9.77 6.61
N VAL A 276 11.65 8.90 5.98
CA VAL A 276 13.12 8.93 6.11
C VAL A 276 13.70 10.19 5.52
N LEU A 277 13.24 10.55 4.32
CA LEU A 277 13.68 11.76 3.64
C LEU A 277 13.33 13.01 4.46
N LYS A 278 12.14 13.03 5.09
CA LYS A 278 11.74 14.06 6.05
C LYS A 278 12.65 14.04 7.28
N SER A 279 12.81 12.92 7.97
CA SER A 279 13.65 12.82 9.18
C SER A 279 15.12 13.18 8.95
N VAL A 280 15.65 12.89 7.75
CA VAL A 280 17.01 13.29 7.37
C VAL A 280 17.10 14.78 7.09
N ARG A 281 16.18 15.35 6.30
CA ARG A 281 16.26 16.74 5.82
C ARG A 281 15.66 17.78 6.78
N SER A 282 14.64 17.42 7.56
CA SER A 282 13.98 18.30 8.54
C SER A 282 14.88 18.68 9.72
N ARG A 283 15.99 17.96 9.95
CA ARG A 283 17.00 18.35 10.93
C ARG A 283 17.89 19.51 10.45
N ASP A 284 17.86 19.83 9.15
CA ASP A 284 18.76 20.78 8.51
C ASP A 284 18.09 22.05 7.95
N LEU A 285 16.75 22.26 8.07
CA LEU A 285 15.98 23.53 7.96
C LEU A 285 14.51 23.27 7.57
N CYS A 286 13.63 24.24 7.88
CA CYS A 286 12.18 24.24 7.63
C CYS A 286 11.82 24.05 6.14
N PHE A 287 11.33 22.87 5.76
CA PHE A 287 10.69 22.65 4.45
C PHE A 287 9.17 22.45 4.60
N THR A 288 8.41 23.45 4.14
CA THR A 288 6.96 23.38 4.01
C THR A 288 6.60 23.18 2.54
N LYS A 289 6.54 21.92 2.09
CA LYS A 289 5.68 21.36 1.00
C LYS A 289 6.34 20.10 0.40
N ASN A 290 5.48 19.16 0.04
CA ASN A 290 5.73 17.71 0.04
C ASN A 290 6.20 17.15 -1.32
N THR A 291 6.84 17.92 -2.20
CA THR A 291 6.97 17.50 -3.62
C THR A 291 8.33 17.57 -4.30
N ASP A 292 9.31 18.34 -3.84
CA ASP A 292 10.59 18.47 -4.59
C ASP A 292 11.79 17.91 -3.83
N PHE A 293 11.81 16.59 -3.67
CA PHE A 293 13.11 15.93 -3.61
C PHE A 293 13.67 16.01 -5.03
N SER A 294 14.71 16.84 -5.28
CA SER A 294 15.43 16.95 -6.58
C SER A 294 16.16 15.66 -6.99
N ILE A 295 15.57 14.51 -6.69
CA ILE A 295 16.06 13.16 -6.88
C ILE A 295 15.22 12.56 -8.01
N SER A 296 15.86 12.19 -9.11
CA SER A 296 15.16 11.54 -10.22
C SER A 296 14.44 10.26 -9.75
N ARG A 297 13.34 9.88 -10.41
CA ARG A 297 12.59 8.65 -10.07
C ARG A 297 13.47 7.40 -9.99
N ARG A 298 14.43 7.27 -10.93
CA ARG A 298 15.39 6.16 -10.94
C ARG A 298 16.31 6.19 -9.71
N ALA A 299 16.77 7.37 -9.32
CA ALA A 299 17.62 7.58 -8.16
C ALA A 299 16.84 7.34 -6.85
N LEU A 300 15.59 7.81 -6.76
CA LEU A 300 14.69 7.55 -5.64
C LEU A 300 14.43 6.05 -5.47
N ARG A 301 14.22 5.33 -6.57
CA ARG A 301 14.12 3.87 -6.56
C ARG A 301 15.41 3.22 -6.07
N LYS A 302 16.58 3.61 -6.59
CA LYS A 302 17.86 3.07 -6.11
C LYS A 302 18.05 3.31 -4.61
N LEU A 303 17.77 4.52 -4.13
CA LEU A 303 17.85 4.90 -2.73
C LEU A 303 16.92 4.05 -1.86
N ARG A 304 15.67 3.90 -2.29
CA ARG A 304 14.67 3.08 -1.62
C ARG A 304 15.17 1.66 -1.34
N GLU A 305 15.79 1.07 -2.35
CA GLU A 305 16.29 -0.30 -2.34
C GLU A 305 17.57 -0.40 -1.51
N LYS A 306 18.50 0.54 -1.68
CA LYS A 306 19.75 0.58 -0.93
C LYS A 306 19.57 0.83 0.56
N THR A 307 18.51 1.55 0.95
CA THR A 307 18.22 1.88 2.34
C THR A 307 17.17 0.96 2.95
N ARG A 308 16.62 0.00 2.21
CA ARG A 308 15.48 -0.82 2.64
C ARG A 308 15.74 -1.49 3.99
N GLU A 309 16.90 -2.11 4.12
CA GLU A 309 17.32 -2.80 5.33
C GLU A 309 17.49 -1.83 6.52
N GLN A 310 18.18 -0.71 6.28
CA GLN A 310 18.44 0.32 7.27
C GLN A 310 17.12 0.95 7.76
N ARG A 311 16.16 1.12 6.86
CA ARG A 311 14.82 1.63 7.18
C ARG A 311 14.11 0.70 8.15
N GLY A 312 14.13 -0.61 7.94
CA GLY A 312 13.54 -1.52 8.93
C GLY A 312 14.24 -1.52 10.28
N ARG A 313 15.58 -1.46 10.27
CA ARG A 313 16.37 -1.35 11.51
C ARG A 313 16.03 -0.08 12.28
N ILE A 314 15.87 1.06 11.59
CA ILE A 314 15.63 2.32 12.29
C ILE A 314 14.25 2.39 12.95
N TYR A 315 13.20 1.88 12.31
CA TYR A 315 11.88 1.81 12.95
C TYR A 315 11.90 0.98 14.22
N TYR A 316 12.49 -0.22 14.14
CA TYR A 316 12.60 -1.10 15.30
C TYR A 316 13.30 -0.39 16.47
N LEU A 317 14.43 0.25 16.18
CA LEU A 317 15.20 0.96 17.19
C LEU A 317 14.41 2.14 17.76
N GLU A 318 13.69 2.90 16.93
CA GLU A 318 12.88 4.02 17.42
C GLU A 318 11.68 3.55 18.25
N CYS A 319 10.93 2.53 17.82
CA CYS A 319 9.86 1.95 18.64
C CYS A 319 10.40 1.40 19.97
N PHE A 320 11.55 0.74 19.96
CA PHE A 320 12.20 0.29 21.19
C PHE A 320 12.55 1.47 22.11
N LEU A 321 13.14 2.54 21.57
CA LEU A 321 13.52 3.72 22.33
C LEU A 321 12.32 4.53 22.84
N GLU A 322 11.18 4.49 22.15
CA GLU A 322 9.92 5.11 22.59
C GLU A 322 9.23 4.31 23.71
N THR A 323 9.30 2.98 23.65
CA THR A 323 8.61 2.07 24.60
C THR A 323 9.42 1.76 25.84
N SER A 324 10.75 1.70 25.72
CA SER A 324 11.63 1.58 26.89
C SER A 324 11.46 2.84 27.72
N SER A 325 11.12 2.68 29.01
CA SER A 325 11.01 3.80 29.96
C SER A 325 12.21 4.73 29.78
N GLN A 326 11.99 6.05 29.78
CA GLN A 326 12.99 7.11 29.53
C GLN A 326 14.19 7.13 30.49
N ASN A 327 14.53 6.01 31.14
CA ASN A 327 15.77 5.84 31.86
C ASN A 327 16.94 5.88 30.87
N THR A 328 17.39 7.09 30.59
CA THR A 328 18.52 7.37 29.71
C THR A 328 19.83 6.80 30.25
N GLU A 329 19.88 6.33 31.49
CA GLU A 329 21.07 5.69 32.06
C GLU A 329 21.12 4.18 31.81
N ASP A 330 20.03 3.58 31.29
CA ASP A 330 19.98 2.16 30.96
C ASP A 330 20.97 1.82 29.82
N ALA A 331 21.82 0.81 30.05
CA ALA A 331 22.87 0.42 29.12
C ALA A 331 22.31 -0.15 27.80
N VAL A 332 21.15 -0.81 27.84
CA VAL A 332 20.46 -1.37 26.67
C VAL A 332 19.86 -0.23 25.84
N TYR A 333 19.23 0.76 26.49
CA TYR A 333 18.78 1.99 25.86
C TYR A 333 19.94 2.72 25.16
N GLN A 334 21.07 2.93 25.85
CA GLN A 334 22.24 3.60 25.28
C GLN A 334 22.86 2.83 24.11
N TYR A 335 22.84 1.49 24.15
CA TYR A 335 23.24 0.66 23.02
C TYR A 335 22.33 0.90 21.79
N HIS A 336 21.01 0.78 21.95
CA HIS A 336 20.07 0.95 20.85
C HIS A 336 20.06 2.39 20.30
N LEU A 337 20.28 3.39 21.15
CA LEU A 337 20.45 4.78 20.72
C LEU A 337 21.70 4.97 19.84
N ARG A 338 22.84 4.34 20.19
CA ARG A 338 24.05 4.37 19.36
C ARG A 338 23.85 3.65 18.03
N GLU A 339 23.20 2.49 18.03
CA GLU A 339 22.88 1.76 16.80
C GLU A 339 21.93 2.57 15.91
N SER A 340 20.92 3.21 16.49
CA SER A 340 20.00 4.11 15.77
C SER A 340 20.76 5.22 15.05
N LYS A 341 21.69 5.88 15.74
CA LYS A 341 22.56 6.93 15.15
C LYS A 341 23.41 6.40 13.99
N LYS A 342 23.99 5.19 14.09
CA LYS A 342 24.78 4.58 13.00
C LYS A 342 23.92 4.31 11.77
N VAL A 343 22.75 3.70 11.96
CA VAL A 343 21.83 3.39 10.86
C VAL A 343 21.36 4.68 10.16
N TRP A 344 21.07 5.74 10.93
CA TRP A 344 20.75 7.06 10.37
C TRP A 344 21.89 7.65 9.54
N LEU A 345 23.15 7.50 9.96
CA LEU A 345 24.32 7.97 9.21
C LEU A 345 24.50 7.22 7.88
N GLU A 346 24.25 5.91 7.86
CA GLU A 346 24.28 5.12 6.62
C GLU A 346 23.22 5.58 5.62
N ILE A 347 21.98 5.80 6.09
CA ILE A 347 20.89 6.32 5.25
C ILE A 347 21.27 7.69 4.66
N ARG A 348 21.83 8.60 5.49
CA ARG A 348 22.31 9.92 5.04
C ARG A 348 23.42 9.81 4.00
N ARG A 349 24.31 8.84 4.13
CA ARG A 349 25.36 8.58 3.13
C ARG A 349 24.75 8.16 1.81
N TRP A 350 23.80 7.21 1.82
CA TRP A 350 23.11 6.77 0.61
C TRP A 350 22.31 7.90 -0.06
N LEU A 351 21.65 8.74 0.73
CA LEU A 351 20.93 9.90 0.22
C LEU A 351 21.87 10.85 -0.52
N ARG A 352 23.00 11.24 0.10
CA ARG A 352 24.00 12.12 -0.52
C ARG A 352 24.60 11.53 -1.80
N LEU A 353 24.87 10.22 -1.82
CA LEU A 353 25.35 9.53 -3.02
C LEU A 353 24.30 9.53 -4.14
N THR A 354 23.03 9.48 -3.77
CA THR A 354 21.90 9.49 -4.72
C THR A 354 21.68 10.89 -5.29
N GLU A 355 21.80 11.93 -4.47
CA GLU A 355 21.62 13.34 -4.85
C GLU A 355 22.72 13.86 -5.76
N LYS A 356 23.97 13.40 -5.59
CA LYS A 356 25.09 13.77 -6.47
C LYS A 356 24.94 13.24 -7.90
N GLY A 357 23.93 12.41 -8.18
CA GLY A 357 23.73 11.75 -9.46
C GLY A 357 24.87 10.77 -9.80
N PRO A 358 24.77 10.02 -10.91
CA PRO A 358 25.98 9.52 -11.53
C PRO A 358 26.81 10.76 -11.92
N VAL A 359 28.08 10.81 -11.51
CA VAL A 359 29.05 11.64 -12.23
C VAL A 359 29.07 11.05 -13.62
N VAL A 360 28.31 11.63 -14.54
CA VAL A 360 28.48 11.34 -15.97
C VAL A 360 29.89 11.87 -16.25
N PRO A 361 30.87 11.01 -16.55
CA PRO A 361 32.13 11.51 -17.09
C PRO A 361 31.73 12.33 -18.31
N ASP A 362 32.24 13.55 -18.39
CA ASP A 362 32.07 14.38 -19.57
C ASP A 362 32.76 13.67 -20.74
N ASP A 363 32.02 12.80 -21.44
CA ASP A 363 32.46 12.07 -22.63
C ASP A 363 32.44 12.99 -23.87
N SER A 364 32.89 14.23 -23.70
CA SER A 364 33.24 15.12 -24.80
C SER A 364 34.66 14.84 -25.31
N THR A 365 34.96 13.56 -25.63
CA THR A 365 35.93 13.15 -26.68
C THR A 365 36.18 11.64 -26.63
N THR A 366 35.36 10.83 -27.30
CA THR A 366 35.87 9.72 -28.11
C THR A 366 34.80 9.23 -29.10
N HIS A 367 34.96 9.55 -30.38
CA HIS A 367 34.38 8.75 -31.45
C HIS A 367 35.06 7.37 -31.41
N MET A 368 34.37 6.35 -30.90
CA MET A 368 34.73 4.96 -31.20
C MET A 368 33.60 4.29 -31.98
N ASN A 369 33.91 3.98 -33.23
CA ASN A 369 33.16 3.10 -34.11
C ASN A 369 33.02 1.73 -33.43
N PHE A 370 31.80 1.35 -33.07
CA PHE A 370 31.48 -0.03 -32.76
C PHE A 370 31.25 -0.79 -34.07
N HIS A 371 32.26 -1.57 -34.48
CA HIS A 371 32.09 -2.68 -35.40
C HIS A 371 31.29 -3.79 -34.68
N ASP A 372 30.21 -4.23 -35.32
CA ASP A 372 29.29 -5.27 -34.89
C ASP A 372 29.87 -6.68 -35.19
N PRO A 373 30.13 -7.56 -34.19
CA PRO A 373 30.74 -8.87 -34.44
C PRO A 373 29.74 -10.02 -34.62
N TRP A 374 28.43 -9.78 -34.81
CA TRP A 374 27.43 -10.86 -34.97
C TRP A 374 26.95 -11.10 -36.41
N ARG A 375 27.86 -11.03 -37.40
CA ARG A 375 27.65 -11.60 -38.75
C ARG A 375 28.70 -12.67 -39.06
N SER A 376 28.40 -13.92 -38.71
CA SER A 376 28.86 -15.17 -39.35
C SER A 376 28.35 -16.30 -38.45
N THR A 377 27.36 -17.11 -38.83
CA THR A 377 27.53 -18.18 -39.79
C THR A 377 26.25 -18.46 -40.57
N TYR A 378 26.31 -18.19 -41.86
CA TYR A 378 25.44 -18.78 -42.88
C TYR A 378 25.98 -20.20 -43.14
N ILE A 379 25.14 -21.23 -43.00
CA ILE A 379 25.44 -22.58 -43.50
C ILE A 379 24.69 -22.71 -44.83
N GLU A 380 25.44 -22.83 -45.93
CA GLU A 380 24.91 -23.15 -47.25
C GLU A 380 24.36 -24.59 -47.31
N PRO A 381 23.32 -24.86 -48.11
CA PRO A 381 22.87 -26.21 -48.40
C PRO A 381 23.72 -26.84 -49.52
N SER A 382 24.41 -27.94 -49.22
CA SER A 382 25.10 -28.73 -50.25
C SER A 382 24.17 -29.76 -50.90
N SER A 383 24.38 -29.86 -52.20
CA SER A 383 23.75 -30.66 -53.23
C SER A 383 23.60 -32.17 -52.95
N ARG A 384 22.52 -32.72 -53.53
CA ARG A 384 22.17 -34.14 -53.73
C ARG A 384 23.34 -35.03 -54.20
N PRO A 385 23.16 -36.36 -54.05
CA PRO A 385 23.18 -37.16 -55.28
C PRO A 385 21.96 -38.09 -55.45
N HIS A 386 21.76 -38.44 -56.73
CA HIS A 386 20.80 -39.36 -57.30
C HIS A 386 20.76 -40.76 -56.64
N VAL A 387 19.55 -41.30 -56.46
CA VAL A 387 19.26 -42.73 -56.65
C VAL A 387 17.95 -42.82 -57.46
N GLY A 388 18.02 -43.61 -58.54
CA GLY A 388 16.96 -43.84 -59.51
C GLY A 388 15.89 -44.85 -59.07
N PRO A 389 15.03 -45.31 -60.01
CA PRO A 389 13.62 -45.57 -59.75
C PRO A 389 13.29 -47.05 -59.48
N GLN A 390 12.27 -47.30 -58.65
CA GLN A 390 11.56 -48.59 -58.66
C GLN A 390 10.04 -48.39 -58.69
N ARG A 391 9.54 -48.67 -59.90
CA ARG A 391 8.28 -49.27 -60.34
C ARG A 391 7.16 -49.49 -59.31
N SER A 392 6.02 -48.95 -59.70
CA SER A 392 4.64 -49.38 -59.43
C SER A 392 4.40 -50.90 -59.51
N ARG A 393 3.53 -51.41 -58.63
CA ARG A 393 2.38 -52.27 -58.99
C ARG A 393 1.35 -52.35 -57.86
N SER A 394 0.11 -52.01 -58.22
CA SER A 394 -1.19 -52.55 -57.79
C SER A 394 -1.19 -53.78 -56.89
N VAL A 395 -2.04 -53.81 -55.84
CA VAL A 395 -3.48 -54.15 -55.84
C VAL A 395 -4.15 -53.37 -54.72
#